data_AF-A0A967H6E0-F1
#
_entry.id   AF-A0A967H6E0-F1
#
_cell.length_a   1.000
_cell.length_b   1.000
_cell.length_c   1.000
_cell.angle_alpha   90.00
_cell.angle_beta   90.00
_cell.angle_gamma   90.00
#
_symmetry.space_group_name_H-M   'P 1'
#
loop_
_entity.id
_entity.type
_entity.pdbx_description
1 polymer ?
#
loop_
_entity_poly.entity_id
_entity_poly.type
_entity_poly.pdbx_seq_one_letter_code
_entity_poly.pdbx_strand_id
1 'polypeptide(L)'
;FLPVFEEGTTPFELPENPKITRRLFFRGISSIQEQQPNFYDEDGNLENEMGDNFGMWIDYARNDERFMASQILEAMTYFDLSEEVLAAYDAPFPSRIFMGGPRAFPGLVNQLPGITDIAWAGLGEYEKPFLTIWAKNDPGNLGQVETQQALIDHIPGSEGWDHVRLPEASHFLQDDQGEEIARRINEFIEATMQD
;
A
#
# COMPACT_ATOMS: atom_id res chain seq x y z
N PHE A 1 11.91 -1.40 -9.70
CA PHE A 1 12.71 -1.47 -8.44
C PHE A 1 12.47 -0.20 -7.66
N LEU A 2 12.18 -0.31 -6.35
CA LEU A 2 11.87 0.85 -5.52
C LEU A 2 13.06 1.84 -5.50
N PRO A 3 12.81 3.16 -5.50
CA PRO A 3 13.88 4.14 -5.44
C PRO A 3 14.67 3.99 -4.13
N VAL A 4 16.01 4.01 -4.23
CA VAL A 4 16.90 4.15 -3.07
C VAL A 4 17.05 5.63 -2.77
N PHE A 5 16.83 6.01 -1.52
CA PHE A 5 16.95 7.38 -1.06
C PHE A 5 18.13 7.52 -0.11
N GLU A 6 19.03 8.45 -0.42
CA GLU A 6 20.21 8.71 0.41
C GLU A 6 19.81 9.29 1.78
N GLU A 7 20.58 8.93 2.81
CA GLU A 7 20.38 9.47 4.15
C GLU A 7 20.37 11.02 4.14
N GLY A 8 19.42 11.62 4.86
CA GLY A 8 19.27 13.07 4.94
C GLY A 8 18.48 13.69 3.78
N THR A 9 18.01 12.90 2.81
CA THR A 9 17.10 13.38 1.76
C THR A 9 15.64 13.41 2.23
N THR A 10 14.80 14.19 1.54
CA THR A 10 13.35 14.20 1.73
C THR A 10 12.69 13.74 0.43
N PRO A 11 12.40 12.44 0.27
CA PRO A 11 11.98 11.88 -1.00
C PRO A 11 10.63 12.42 -1.49
N PHE A 12 9.72 12.73 -0.57
CA PHE A 12 8.39 13.23 -0.91
C PHE A 12 8.20 14.63 -0.34
N GLU A 13 8.57 15.63 -1.12
CA GLU A 13 8.39 17.03 -0.74
C GLU A 13 6.90 17.38 -0.55
N LEU A 14 6.63 18.26 0.42
CA LEU A 14 5.27 18.74 0.64
C LEU A 14 4.88 19.74 -0.46
N PRO A 15 3.60 19.78 -0.86
CA PRO A 15 3.16 20.65 -1.93
C PRO A 15 3.33 22.14 -1.59
N GLU A 16 3.82 22.93 -2.56
CA GLU A 16 3.99 24.39 -2.42
C GLU A 16 2.67 25.12 -2.13
N ASN A 17 1.54 24.61 -2.66
CA ASN A 17 0.21 25.19 -2.50
C ASN A 17 -0.78 24.24 -1.79
N PRO A 18 -0.63 24.03 -0.47
CA PRO A 18 -1.35 23.00 0.28
C PRO A 18 -2.88 23.16 0.24
N LYS A 19 -3.39 24.40 0.17
CA LYS A 19 -4.84 24.65 0.09
C LYS A 19 -5.47 24.17 -1.22
N ILE A 20 -4.72 24.24 -2.32
CA ILE A 20 -5.20 23.77 -3.62
C ILE A 20 -5.02 22.25 -3.69
N THR A 21 -3.84 21.76 -3.35
CA THR A 21 -3.52 20.32 -3.47
C THR A 21 -4.38 19.45 -2.58
N ARG A 22 -4.71 19.85 -1.34
CA ARG A 22 -5.66 19.10 -0.50
C ARG A 22 -7.07 19.03 -1.07
N ARG A 23 -7.53 20.10 -1.76
CA ARG A 23 -8.84 20.09 -2.43
C ARG A 23 -8.84 19.16 -3.65
N LEU A 24 -7.75 19.18 -4.42
CA LEU A 24 -7.57 18.27 -5.55
C LEU A 24 -7.46 16.82 -5.09
N PHE A 25 -6.68 16.54 -4.06
CA PHE A 25 -6.52 15.20 -3.49
C PHE A 25 -7.85 14.65 -2.98
N PHE A 26 -8.57 15.41 -2.15
CA PHE A 26 -9.91 15.03 -1.69
C PHE A 26 -10.85 14.74 -2.86
N ARG A 27 -10.86 15.59 -3.89
CA ARG A 27 -11.70 15.38 -5.08
C ARG A 27 -11.31 14.11 -5.84
N GLY A 28 -10.01 13.86 -6.00
CA GLY A 28 -9.50 12.67 -6.68
C GLY A 28 -9.94 11.39 -5.97
N ILE A 29 -9.65 11.29 -4.68
CA ILE A 29 -10.06 10.16 -3.82
C ILE A 29 -11.59 9.97 -3.83
N SER A 30 -12.36 11.06 -3.67
CA SER A 30 -13.83 10.98 -3.67
C SER A 30 -14.45 10.71 -5.05
N SER A 31 -13.63 10.64 -6.11
CA SER A 31 -14.09 10.33 -7.47
C SER A 31 -13.71 8.93 -7.94
N ILE A 32 -12.96 8.19 -7.12
CA ILE A 32 -12.74 6.77 -7.35
C ILE A 32 -14.08 6.06 -7.17
N GLN A 33 -14.38 5.13 -8.09
CA GLN A 33 -15.60 4.33 -8.05
C GLN A 33 -15.52 3.34 -6.89
N GLU A 34 -16.65 3.07 -6.23
CA GLU A 34 -16.77 2.13 -5.11
C GLU A 34 -16.21 0.75 -5.50
N GLN A 35 -16.64 0.23 -6.65
CA GLN A 35 -15.88 -0.80 -7.36
C GLN A 35 -14.75 -0.14 -8.15
N GLN A 36 -13.49 -0.38 -7.76
CA GLN A 36 -12.36 0.19 -8.47
C GLN A 36 -12.29 -0.30 -9.92
N PRO A 37 -11.91 0.58 -10.86
CA PRO A 37 -11.45 0.13 -12.17
C PRO A 37 -10.08 -0.54 -12.02
N ASN A 38 -9.67 -1.28 -13.05
CA ASN A 38 -8.29 -1.73 -13.15
C ASN A 38 -7.39 -0.50 -13.37
N PHE A 39 -6.33 -0.37 -12.58
CA PHE A 39 -5.31 0.67 -12.71
C PHE A 39 -4.13 0.24 -13.58
N TYR A 40 -3.98 -1.07 -13.79
CA TYR A 40 -2.94 -1.66 -14.64
C TYR A 40 -3.57 -2.40 -15.82
N ASP A 41 -2.91 -2.31 -16.97
CA ASP A 41 -3.28 -3.06 -18.17
C ASP A 41 -2.89 -4.56 -18.04
N GLU A 42 -3.17 -5.35 -19.07
CA GLU A 42 -2.84 -6.78 -19.09
C GLU A 42 -1.32 -7.04 -19.02
N ASP A 43 -0.51 -6.09 -19.51
CA ASP A 43 0.95 -6.14 -19.54
C ASP A 43 1.59 -5.63 -18.24
N GLY A 44 0.79 -5.14 -17.29
CA GLY A 44 1.24 -4.63 -15.99
C GLY A 44 1.69 -3.17 -16.00
N ASN A 45 1.39 -2.42 -17.06
CA ASN A 45 1.66 -0.97 -17.12
C ASN A 45 0.51 -0.20 -16.48
N LEU A 46 0.84 0.88 -15.78
CA LEU A 46 -0.13 1.77 -15.16
C LEU A 46 -0.91 2.55 -16.24
N GLU A 47 -2.24 2.37 -16.34
CA GLU A 47 -3.06 2.98 -17.39
C GLU A 47 -3.24 4.50 -17.20
N ASN A 48 -3.19 4.96 -15.96
CA ASN A 48 -3.24 6.38 -15.62
C ASN A 48 -2.03 6.71 -14.75
N GLU A 49 -1.09 7.49 -15.27
CA GLU A 49 0.00 8.06 -14.47
C GLU A 49 -0.61 8.95 -13.36
N MET A 50 -0.96 8.33 -12.24
CA MET A 50 -0.97 9.00 -10.96
C MET A 50 0.50 9.26 -10.64
N GLY A 51 1.03 10.39 -11.14
CA GLY A 51 2.39 10.83 -10.82
C GLY A 51 2.63 10.80 -9.31
N ASP A 52 3.90 10.81 -8.89
CA ASP A 52 4.27 10.70 -7.47
C ASP A 52 3.67 11.84 -6.63
N ASN A 53 2.47 11.57 -6.12
CA ASN A 53 1.65 12.49 -5.33
C ASN A 53 1.71 12.12 -3.85
N PHE A 54 2.68 11.30 -3.43
CA PHE A 54 2.75 10.86 -2.05
C PHE A 54 2.97 12.04 -1.09
N GLY A 55 3.68 13.09 -1.53
CA GLY A 55 3.77 14.37 -0.80
C GLY A 55 2.41 15.05 -0.58
N MET A 56 1.50 14.99 -1.56
CA MET A 56 0.12 15.48 -1.41
C MET A 56 -0.67 14.63 -0.43
N TRP A 57 -0.49 13.31 -0.46
CA TRP A 57 -1.09 12.39 0.52
C TRP A 57 -0.61 12.70 1.94
N ILE A 58 0.69 12.90 2.15
CA ILE A 58 1.25 13.31 3.45
C ILE A 58 0.59 14.58 3.96
N ASP A 59 0.47 15.60 3.11
CA ASP A 59 -0.14 16.88 3.48
C ASP A 59 -1.65 16.76 3.75
N TYR A 60 -2.38 16.01 2.92
CA TYR A 60 -3.80 15.75 3.08
C TYR A 60 -4.12 15.02 4.38
N ALA A 61 -3.49 13.85 4.59
CA ALA A 61 -3.69 13.05 5.80
C ALA A 61 -3.38 13.87 7.05
N ARG A 62 -2.26 14.61 7.04
CA ARG A 62 -1.85 15.38 8.21
C ARG A 62 -2.81 16.51 8.54
N ASN A 63 -3.26 17.26 7.52
CA ASN A 63 -3.75 18.61 7.74
C ASN A 63 -5.18 18.87 7.29
N ASP A 64 -5.78 18.05 6.41
CA ASP A 64 -7.17 18.26 6.02
C ASP A 64 -8.14 17.83 7.14
N GLU A 65 -9.26 18.53 7.24
CA GLU A 65 -10.31 18.23 8.22
C GLU A 65 -11.26 17.15 7.72
N ARG A 66 -11.28 16.91 6.40
CA ARG A 66 -12.12 15.90 5.75
C ARG A 66 -11.48 14.52 5.71
N PHE A 67 -10.24 14.38 6.18
CA PHE A 67 -9.57 13.08 6.28
C PHE A 67 -10.36 12.13 7.17
N MET A 68 -10.81 11.01 6.58
CA MET A 68 -11.51 9.92 7.24
C MET A 68 -10.84 8.59 6.89
N ALA A 69 -10.82 7.64 7.82
CA ALA A 69 -10.19 6.34 7.57
C ALA A 69 -10.98 5.56 6.52
N SER A 70 -12.31 5.49 6.68
CA SER A 70 -13.24 4.87 5.73
C SER A 70 -13.12 5.39 4.30
N GLN A 71 -12.96 6.71 4.13
CA GLN A 71 -12.83 7.29 2.79
C GLN A 71 -11.57 6.79 2.05
N ILE A 72 -10.46 6.66 2.77
CA ILE A 72 -9.22 6.16 2.17
C ILE A 72 -9.30 4.66 1.93
N LEU A 73 -9.90 3.92 2.87
CA LEU A 73 -10.16 2.50 2.73
C LEU A 73 -10.97 2.20 1.47
N GLU A 74 -12.15 2.80 1.33
CA GLU A 74 -13.03 2.63 0.16
C GLU A 74 -12.29 2.95 -1.14
N ALA A 75 -11.63 4.10 -1.19
CA ALA A 75 -10.93 4.54 -2.37
C ALA A 75 -9.73 3.64 -2.77
N MET A 76 -9.25 2.77 -1.88
CA MET A 76 -8.05 1.94 -2.03
C MET A 76 -8.34 0.43 -1.85
N THR A 77 -9.61 0.04 -1.92
CA THR A 77 -10.09 -1.35 -1.91
C THR A 77 -10.73 -1.65 -3.26
N TYR A 78 -10.53 -2.84 -3.83
CA TYR A 78 -11.01 -3.17 -5.16
C TYR A 78 -12.54 -3.27 -5.21
N PHE A 79 -13.14 -3.98 -4.26
CA PHE A 79 -14.59 -4.14 -4.14
C PHE A 79 -15.22 -3.04 -3.29
N ASP A 80 -16.46 -2.69 -3.64
CA ASP A 80 -17.33 -1.79 -2.87
C ASP A 80 -17.54 -2.31 -1.44
N LEU A 81 -17.29 -1.48 -0.43
CA LEU A 81 -17.45 -1.83 0.97
C LEU A 81 -18.78 -1.34 1.53
N SER A 82 -19.46 -2.23 2.25
CA SER A 82 -20.69 -1.86 2.95
C SER A 82 -20.47 -0.75 3.98
N GLU A 83 -21.51 0.06 4.22
CA GLU A 83 -21.49 1.12 5.24
C GLU A 83 -21.10 0.60 6.63
N GLU A 84 -21.43 -0.64 6.97
CA GLU A 84 -21.09 -1.27 8.25
C GLU A 84 -19.58 -1.50 8.39
N VAL A 85 -18.91 -1.94 7.32
CA VAL A 85 -17.46 -2.12 7.27
C VAL A 85 -16.76 -0.76 7.38
N LEU A 86 -17.22 0.22 6.60
CA LEU A 86 -16.69 1.59 6.65
C LEU A 86 -16.81 2.19 8.06
N ALA A 87 -17.97 2.02 8.70
CA ALA A 87 -18.19 2.46 10.07
C ALA A 87 -17.28 1.74 11.08
N ALA A 88 -16.96 0.46 10.86
CA ALA A 88 -16.03 -0.29 11.72
C ALA A 88 -14.60 0.27 11.64
N TYR A 89 -14.15 0.72 10.46
CA TYR A 89 -12.85 1.36 10.30
C TYR A 89 -12.78 2.78 10.88
N ASP A 90 -13.90 3.50 10.92
CA ASP A 90 -13.99 4.80 11.60
C ASP A 90 -14.16 4.68 13.12
N ALA A 91 -14.63 3.54 13.63
CA ALA A 91 -14.92 3.32 15.05
C ALA A 91 -13.78 3.66 16.03
N PRO A 92 -12.49 3.41 15.73
CA PRO A 92 -11.37 3.81 16.59
C PRO A 92 -11.19 5.33 16.70
N PHE A 93 -11.81 6.12 15.82
CA PHE A 93 -11.58 7.55 15.67
C PHE A 93 -12.86 8.39 15.91
N PRO A 94 -13.46 8.34 17.10
CA PRO A 94 -14.71 9.06 17.39
C PRO A 94 -14.55 10.59 17.30
N SER A 95 -13.31 11.10 17.28
CA SER A 95 -13.01 12.49 16.94
C SER A 95 -11.56 12.62 16.46
N ARG A 96 -11.24 13.77 15.84
CA ARG A 96 -9.95 14.04 15.21
C ARG A 96 -8.73 13.96 16.14
N ILE A 97 -8.92 14.10 17.46
CA ILE A 97 -7.82 13.97 18.45
C ILE A 97 -7.29 12.53 18.54
N PHE A 98 -8.09 11.52 18.17
CA PHE A 98 -7.70 10.11 18.14
C PHE A 98 -6.96 9.72 16.84
N MET A 99 -7.00 10.59 15.82
CA MET A 99 -6.39 10.33 14.51
C MET A 99 -4.90 10.70 14.43
N GLY A 100 -4.23 10.89 15.57
CA GLY A 100 -2.82 11.30 15.59
C GLY A 100 -1.90 10.37 14.79
N GLY A 101 -2.10 9.05 14.95
CA GLY A 101 -1.34 8.02 14.23
C GLY A 101 -1.58 8.07 12.72
N PRO A 102 -2.79 7.79 12.22
CA PRO A 102 -3.09 7.79 10.78
C PRO A 102 -2.71 9.09 10.06
N ARG A 103 -2.83 10.25 10.73
CA ARG A 103 -2.47 11.55 10.16
C ARG A 103 -0.97 11.80 10.09
N ALA A 104 -0.19 11.18 10.98
CA ALA A 104 1.27 11.32 11.00
C ALA A 104 1.96 10.26 10.13
N PHE A 105 1.39 9.05 10.05
CA PHE A 105 1.99 7.85 9.50
C PHE A 105 2.57 8.03 8.09
N PRO A 106 1.86 8.62 7.11
CA PRO A 106 2.42 8.81 5.77
C PRO A 106 3.72 9.61 5.77
N GLY A 107 3.79 10.65 6.59
CA GLY A 107 4.96 11.53 6.63
C GLY A 107 6.19 10.91 7.28
N LEU A 108 6.06 9.74 7.91
CA LEU A 108 7.21 9.01 8.46
C LEU A 108 8.10 8.43 7.35
N VAL A 109 7.59 8.23 6.14
CA VAL A 109 8.40 7.73 5.01
C VAL A 109 9.59 8.65 4.71
N ASN A 110 9.45 9.96 4.92
CA ASN A 110 10.53 10.94 4.72
C ASN A 110 11.63 10.85 5.80
N GLN A 111 11.45 9.99 6.82
CA GLN A 111 12.45 9.72 7.85
C GLN A 111 13.16 8.38 7.63
N LEU A 112 12.75 7.61 6.62
CA LEU A 112 13.34 6.31 6.30
C LEU A 112 14.60 6.33 5.40
N PRO A 113 14.93 7.37 4.61
CA PRO A 113 16.13 7.36 3.78
C PRO A 113 17.39 7.00 4.58
N GLY A 114 18.14 6.00 4.10
CA GLY A 114 19.32 5.43 4.77
C GLY A 114 19.05 4.59 6.03
N ILE A 115 17.87 4.67 6.65
CA ILE A 115 17.54 3.97 7.90
C ILE A 115 17.24 2.49 7.66
N THR A 116 16.60 2.17 6.53
CA THR A 116 16.14 0.80 6.22
C THR A 116 17.19 -0.07 5.52
N ASP A 117 18.34 0.50 5.14
CA ASP A 117 19.36 -0.18 4.33
C ASP A 117 19.93 -1.43 5.01
N ILE A 118 20.13 -1.37 6.33
CA ILE A 118 20.61 -2.52 7.11
C ILE A 118 19.55 -3.64 7.14
N ALA A 119 18.27 -3.29 7.22
CA ALA A 119 17.19 -4.27 7.19
C ALA A 119 17.09 -4.91 5.79
N TRP A 120 17.22 -4.11 4.73
CA TRP A 120 17.28 -4.61 3.36
C TRP A 120 18.45 -5.58 3.16
N ALA A 121 19.67 -5.22 3.60
CA ALA A 121 20.81 -6.13 3.55
C ALA A 121 20.56 -7.42 4.34
N GLY A 122 19.94 -7.34 5.52
CA GLY A 122 19.59 -8.51 6.32
C GLY A 122 18.57 -9.44 5.64
N LEU A 123 17.62 -8.90 4.88
CA LEU A 123 16.70 -9.70 4.07
C LEU A 123 17.41 -10.50 2.98
N GLY A 124 18.57 -10.01 2.50
CA GLY A 124 19.42 -10.73 1.53
C GLY A 124 20.08 -12.00 2.08
N GLU A 125 20.09 -12.16 3.40
CA GLU A 125 20.61 -13.34 4.10
C GLU A 125 19.49 -14.20 4.72
N TYR A 126 18.22 -13.88 4.43
CA TYR A 126 17.07 -14.59 4.98
C TYR A 126 16.74 -15.84 4.15
N GLU A 127 17.16 -17.00 4.65
CA GLU A 127 17.02 -18.30 3.96
C GLU A 127 15.76 -19.09 4.35
N LYS A 128 15.05 -18.66 5.40
CA LYS A 128 13.81 -19.34 5.81
C LYS A 128 12.70 -19.11 4.79
N PRO A 129 11.71 -20.01 4.69
CA PRO A 129 10.60 -19.86 3.75
C PRO A 129 10.00 -18.45 3.75
N PHE A 130 9.85 -17.86 2.56
CA PHE A 130 9.34 -16.52 2.34
C PHE A 130 8.35 -16.50 1.17
N LEU A 131 7.08 -16.20 1.45
CA LEU A 131 6.03 -16.10 0.44
C LEU A 131 5.63 -14.64 0.21
N THR A 132 5.35 -14.28 -1.04
CA THR A 132 4.73 -12.99 -1.39
C THR A 132 3.33 -13.22 -1.94
N ILE A 133 2.35 -12.59 -1.31
CA ILE A 133 0.97 -12.48 -1.80
C ILE A 133 0.73 -11.00 -2.02
N TRP A 134 0.44 -10.62 -3.27
CA TRP A 134 0.49 -9.22 -3.69
C TRP A 134 -0.80 -8.80 -4.37
N ALA A 135 -1.20 -7.54 -4.25
CA ALA A 135 -2.32 -6.99 -5.00
C ALA A 135 -1.89 -6.60 -6.42
N LYS A 136 -2.65 -7.03 -7.44
CA LYS A 136 -2.40 -6.60 -8.82
C LYS A 136 -2.86 -5.16 -9.07
N ASN A 137 -3.86 -4.68 -8.32
CA ASN A 137 -4.48 -3.37 -8.54
C ASN A 137 -4.09 -2.30 -7.50
N ASP A 138 -3.02 -2.50 -6.70
CA ASP A 138 -2.57 -1.49 -5.73
C ASP A 138 -1.95 -0.27 -6.45
N PRO A 139 -2.49 0.95 -6.34
CA PRO A 139 -2.02 2.07 -7.15
C PRO A 139 -0.56 2.46 -6.91
N GLY A 140 0.11 2.90 -7.99
CA GLY A 140 1.45 3.50 -7.93
C GLY A 140 2.59 2.49 -8.04
N ASN A 141 3.60 2.62 -7.18
CA ASN A 141 4.78 1.75 -7.23
C ASN A 141 4.53 0.37 -6.59
N LEU A 142 3.57 0.27 -5.68
CA LEU A 142 3.33 -0.97 -4.96
C LEU A 142 2.62 -2.01 -5.84
N GLY A 143 1.71 -1.64 -6.74
CA GLY A 143 1.12 -2.58 -7.69
C GLY A 143 1.97 -2.93 -8.91
N GLN A 144 3.22 -2.47 -9.00
CA GLN A 144 4.13 -2.88 -10.07
C GLN A 144 4.64 -4.31 -9.88
N VAL A 145 4.77 -5.05 -10.98
CA VAL A 145 5.32 -6.41 -10.99
C VAL A 145 6.77 -6.40 -10.52
N GLU A 146 7.54 -5.39 -10.94
CA GLU A 146 8.95 -5.21 -10.65
C GLU A 146 9.21 -5.02 -9.14
N THR A 147 8.23 -4.49 -8.39
CA THR A 147 8.35 -4.28 -6.95
C THR A 147 8.31 -5.61 -6.20
N GLN A 148 7.36 -6.49 -6.56
CA GLN A 148 7.29 -7.83 -5.99
C GLN A 148 8.49 -8.68 -6.43
N GLN A 149 8.86 -8.63 -7.72
CA GLN A 149 9.98 -9.40 -8.24
C GLN A 149 11.30 -9.01 -7.56
N ALA A 150 11.50 -7.73 -7.28
CA ALA A 150 12.67 -7.27 -6.53
C ALA A 150 12.78 -7.90 -5.12
N LEU A 151 11.66 -8.14 -4.43
CA LEU A 151 11.66 -8.85 -3.15
C LEU A 151 11.99 -10.33 -3.31
N ILE A 152 11.37 -10.99 -4.30
CA ILE A 152 11.59 -12.41 -4.60
C ILE A 152 13.06 -12.66 -4.95
N ASP A 153 13.64 -11.82 -5.82
CA ASP A 153 15.03 -11.96 -6.27
C ASP A 153 16.05 -11.67 -5.16
N HIS A 154 15.70 -10.79 -4.21
CA HIS A 154 16.61 -10.36 -3.14
C HIS A 154 16.62 -11.32 -1.95
N ILE A 155 15.50 -12.00 -1.66
CA ILE A 155 15.35 -12.82 -0.44
C ILE A 155 15.52 -14.30 -0.79
N PRO A 156 16.63 -14.97 -0.38
CA PRO A 156 16.91 -16.36 -0.75
C PRO A 156 15.80 -17.35 -0.39
N GLY A 157 15.16 -17.16 0.76
CA GLY A 157 14.05 -17.99 1.23
C GLY A 157 12.78 -17.95 0.38
N SER A 158 12.74 -17.11 -0.66
CA SER A 158 11.65 -17.05 -1.65
C SER A 158 11.71 -18.19 -2.67
N GLU A 159 12.86 -18.82 -2.88
CA GLU A 159 13.01 -19.85 -3.92
C GLU A 159 12.05 -21.03 -3.71
N GLY A 160 11.30 -21.37 -4.76
CA GLY A 160 10.42 -22.55 -4.78
C GLY A 160 9.00 -22.36 -4.24
N TRP A 161 8.61 -21.16 -3.80
CA TRP A 161 7.26 -20.88 -3.31
C TRP A 161 6.29 -20.33 -4.38
N ASP A 162 5.00 -20.61 -4.22
CA ASP A 162 3.93 -20.14 -5.13
C ASP A 162 3.55 -18.68 -4.88
N HIS A 163 4.46 -17.76 -5.22
CA HIS A 163 4.21 -16.31 -5.18
C HIS A 163 3.03 -15.92 -6.08
N VAL A 164 2.19 -15.00 -5.62
CA VAL A 164 0.97 -14.64 -6.36
C VAL A 164 0.74 -13.13 -6.43
N ARG A 165 0.08 -12.71 -7.52
CA ARG A 165 -0.58 -11.40 -7.66
C ARG A 165 -2.08 -11.62 -7.79
N LEU A 166 -2.83 -11.16 -6.80
CA LEU A 166 -4.28 -11.25 -6.72
C LEU A 166 -4.92 -10.25 -7.70
N PRO A 167 -5.69 -10.71 -8.71
CA PRO A 167 -6.13 -9.87 -9.83
C PRO A 167 -7.18 -8.83 -9.44
N GLU A 168 -8.06 -9.17 -8.50
CA GLU A 168 -9.18 -8.33 -8.03
C GLU A 168 -8.89 -7.90 -6.58
N ALA A 169 -7.71 -7.30 -6.37
CA ALA A 169 -7.28 -6.80 -5.06
C ALA A 169 -6.44 -5.55 -5.22
N SER A 170 -6.64 -4.58 -4.32
CA SER A 170 -5.97 -3.28 -4.29
C SER A 170 -5.12 -3.13 -3.02
N HIS A 171 -4.84 -1.89 -2.60
CA HIS A 171 -3.98 -1.58 -1.45
C HIS A 171 -4.40 -2.33 -0.17
N PHE A 172 -5.71 -2.40 0.09
CA PHE A 172 -6.31 -3.13 1.20
C PHE A 172 -6.76 -4.55 0.77
N LEU A 173 -5.84 -5.32 0.19
CA LEU A 173 -6.09 -6.66 -0.35
C LEU A 173 -6.77 -7.65 0.62
N GLN A 174 -6.71 -7.40 1.93
CA GLN A 174 -7.34 -8.24 2.94
C GLN A 174 -8.87 -8.09 2.94
N ASP A 175 -9.38 -6.89 2.65
CA ASP A 175 -10.81 -6.62 2.48
C ASP A 175 -11.31 -7.16 1.12
N ASP A 176 -10.42 -7.23 0.11
CA ASP A 176 -10.78 -7.74 -1.22
C ASP A 176 -10.81 -9.27 -1.31
N GLN A 177 -9.75 -9.92 -0.83
CA GLN A 177 -9.51 -11.35 -1.04
C GLN A 177 -8.96 -12.04 0.22
N GLY A 178 -9.48 -11.65 1.39
CA GLY A 178 -9.05 -12.16 2.70
C GLY A 178 -9.08 -13.68 2.80
N GLU A 179 -10.13 -14.35 2.31
CA GLU A 179 -10.22 -15.82 2.32
C GLU A 179 -9.15 -16.49 1.47
N GLU A 180 -8.84 -15.93 0.30
CA GLU A 180 -7.80 -16.45 -0.60
C GLU A 180 -6.39 -16.26 0.00
N ILE A 181 -6.14 -15.11 0.62
CA ILE A 181 -4.91 -14.85 1.38
C ILE A 181 -4.77 -15.88 2.50
N ALA A 182 -5.82 -16.10 3.29
CA ALA A 182 -5.81 -17.06 4.38
C ALA A 182 -5.58 -18.50 3.88
N ARG A 183 -6.23 -18.91 2.79
CA ARG A 183 -6.02 -20.22 2.16
C ARG A 183 -4.55 -20.43 1.79
N ARG A 184 -3.94 -19.47 1.09
CA ARG A 184 -2.53 -19.54 0.65
C ARG A 184 -1.55 -19.54 1.82
N ILE A 185 -1.80 -18.75 2.86
CA ILE A 185 -0.99 -18.76 4.08
C ILE A 185 -1.05 -20.14 4.75
N ASN A 186 -2.24 -20.75 4.86
CA ASN A 186 -2.38 -22.09 5.44
C ASN A 186 -1.62 -23.15 4.63
N GLU A 187 -1.74 -23.12 3.30
CA GLU A 187 -1.00 -24.04 2.41
C GLU A 187 0.51 -23.86 2.54
N PHE A 188 0.98 -22.61 2.64
CA PHE A 188 2.38 -22.30 2.87
C PHE A 188 2.87 -22.81 4.23
N ILE A 189 2.09 -22.63 5.29
CA ILE A 189 2.41 -23.18 6.61
C ILE A 189 2.48 -24.71 6.57
N GLU A 190 1.49 -25.37 5.95
CA GLU A 190 1.46 -26.83 5.83
C GLU A 190 2.64 -27.38 5.03
N ALA A 191 3.06 -26.68 3.97
CA ALA A 191 4.20 -27.06 3.15
C ALA A 191 5.54 -26.86 3.89
N THR A 192 5.67 -25.81 4.69
CA THR A 192 6.90 -25.49 5.43
C THR A 192 7.08 -26.26 6.74
N MET A 193 6.01 -26.87 7.27
CA MET A 193 6.08 -27.76 8.43
C MET A 193 6.64 -29.16 8.10
N GLN A 194 6.79 -29.50 6.81
CA GLN A 194 7.22 -30.82 6.36
C GLN A 194 8.74 -30.93 6.12
N ASP A 195 9.47 -29.82 6.25
CA ASP A 195 10.94 -29.74 6.26
C ASP A 195 11.52 -29.69 7.69
#